data_AF-A0A109KFC6-F1
#
_entry.id   AF-A0A109KFC6-F1
#
_cell.length_a   1.000
_cell.length_b   1.000
_cell.length_c   1.000
_cell.angle_alpha   90.00
_cell.angle_beta   90.00
_cell.angle_gamma   90.00
#
_symmetry.space_group_name_H-M   'P 1'
#
loop_
_entity.id
_entity.type
_entity.pdbx_description
1 polymer ?
#
loop_
_entity_poly.entity_id
_entity_poly.type
_entity_poly.pdbx_seq_one_letter_code
_entity_poly.pdbx_strand_id
1 'polypeptide(L)'
;MRSSRQGKNGRTLVVCLDPAAASPGACSTLNISVSPNAASACFLWHVVVMTSIPPKYFLSAQACAGILLRAARRGKKLPALLDRVLQQQADTQDSLD
;
A
#
# COMPACT_ATOMS: atom_id res chain seq x y z
N MET A 1 -11.48 5.77 -33.23
CA MET A 1 -12.94 6.02 -33.18
C MET A 1 -13.67 4.72 -32.81
N ARG A 2 -14.17 4.58 -31.58
CA ARG A 2 -15.19 3.56 -31.26
C ARG A 2 -16.26 4.19 -30.38
N SER A 3 -17.43 4.32 -30.99
CA SER A 3 -18.64 4.95 -30.51
C SER A 3 -19.23 4.12 -29.37
N SER A 4 -19.39 4.74 -28.20
CA SER A 4 -20.34 4.26 -27.20
C SER A 4 -21.72 4.73 -27.65
N ARG A 5 -22.55 3.80 -28.14
CA ARG A 5 -23.98 4.07 -28.36
C ARG A 5 -24.70 3.68 -27.07
N GLN A 6 -25.06 4.68 -26.28
CA GLN A 6 -25.87 4.50 -25.08
C GLN A 6 -27.30 4.10 -25.52
N GLY A 7 -27.74 2.89 -25.15
CA GLY A 7 -29.08 2.40 -25.44
C GLY A 7 -30.13 3.16 -24.62
N LYS A 8 -31.25 3.50 -25.25
CA LYS A 8 -32.30 4.44 -24.77
C LYS A 8 -33.04 4.03 -23.48
N ASN A 9 -32.69 2.90 -22.87
CA ASN A 9 -33.45 2.26 -21.78
C ASN A 9 -32.56 1.96 -20.54
N GLY A 10 -31.36 2.54 -20.44
CA GLY A 10 -30.50 2.40 -19.25
C GLY A 10 -29.89 1.01 -19.00
N ARG A 11 -30.05 0.06 -19.93
CA ARG A 11 -29.42 -1.27 -19.82
C ARG A 11 -28.03 -1.26 -20.44
N THR A 12 -27.02 -1.21 -19.58
CA THR A 12 -25.62 -1.45 -19.93
C THR A 12 -25.39 -2.96 -20.00
N LEU A 13 -24.98 -3.48 -21.17
CA LEU A 13 -24.46 -4.85 -21.27
C LEU A 13 -23.08 -4.86 -20.60
N VAL A 14 -23.01 -5.49 -19.42
CA VAL A 14 -21.74 -5.79 -18.74
C VAL A 14 -21.32 -7.17 -19.19
N VAL A 15 -20.14 -7.27 -19.81
CA VAL A 15 -19.51 -8.56 -20.13
C VAL A 15 -18.97 -9.13 -18.81
N CYS A 16 -19.52 -10.24 -18.34
CA CYS A 16 -18.97 -11.00 -17.23
C CYS A 16 -17.72 -11.75 -17.70
N LEU A 17 -16.55 -11.46 -17.12
CA LEU A 17 -15.33 -12.25 -17.34
C LEU A 17 -15.34 -13.47 -16.43
N ASP A 18 -15.06 -14.65 -16.99
CA ASP A 18 -14.99 -15.92 -16.26
C ASP A 18 -13.95 -15.88 -15.12
N PRO A 19 -14.32 -16.23 -13.87
CA PRO A 19 -13.43 -16.14 -12.71
C PRO A 19 -12.29 -17.17 -12.74
N ALA A 20 -12.36 -18.19 -13.60
CA ALA A 20 -11.34 -19.24 -13.72
C ALA A 20 -10.01 -18.75 -14.34
N ALA A 21 -9.97 -17.57 -14.96
CA ALA A 21 -8.76 -17.00 -15.55
C ALA A 21 -7.97 -16.06 -14.61
N ALA A 22 -8.49 -15.80 -13.40
CA ALA A 22 -7.84 -14.89 -12.46
C ALA A 22 -6.72 -15.60 -11.67
N SER A 23 -5.51 -15.63 -12.23
CA SER A 23 -4.34 -15.99 -11.42
C SER A 23 -4.16 -14.95 -10.28
N PRO A 24 -3.96 -15.36 -9.01
CA PRO A 24 -3.83 -14.44 -7.88
C PRO A 24 -2.60 -13.51 -7.94
N GLY A 25 -1.74 -13.69 -8.96
CA GLY A 25 -0.50 -12.95 -9.15
C GLY A 25 -0.53 -11.89 -10.25
N ALA A 26 -1.61 -11.78 -11.03
CA ALA A 26 -1.72 -10.75 -12.05
C ALA A 26 -2.38 -9.50 -11.45
N CYS A 27 -1.58 -8.66 -10.78
CA CYS A 27 -1.98 -7.27 -10.60
C CYS A 27 -2.11 -6.65 -11.99
N SER A 28 -3.34 -6.56 -12.51
CA SER A 28 -3.66 -5.78 -13.70
C SER A 28 -3.61 -4.29 -13.34
N THR A 29 -2.45 -3.81 -12.88
CA THR A 29 -2.18 -2.38 -12.87
C THR A 29 -2.06 -1.99 -14.33
N LEU A 30 -3.16 -1.54 -14.92
CA LEU A 30 -3.18 -0.86 -16.21
C LEU A 30 -2.13 0.27 -16.10
N ASN A 31 -1.01 0.12 -16.81
CA ASN A 31 0.14 1.00 -16.75
C ASN A 31 -0.13 2.31 -17.51
N ILE A 32 -1.24 3.00 -17.18
CA ILE A 32 -1.69 4.23 -17.85
C ILE A 32 -1.98 5.39 -16.89
N SER A 33 -1.73 5.26 -15.58
CA SER A 33 -1.49 6.48 -14.84
C SER A 33 -0.09 6.95 -15.21
N VAL A 34 -0.02 7.82 -16.22
CA VAL A 34 1.04 8.84 -16.27
C VAL A 34 1.14 9.36 -14.85
N SER A 35 2.23 9.03 -14.15
CA SER A 35 2.55 9.72 -12.92
C SER A 35 2.59 11.19 -13.32
N PRO A 36 1.81 12.09 -12.71
CA PRO A 36 1.78 13.52 -13.05
C PRO A 36 3.09 14.22 -12.68
N ASN A 37 4.20 13.50 -12.69
CA ASN A 37 5.56 14.00 -12.53
C ASN A 37 5.97 14.93 -13.69
N ALA A 38 5.20 14.96 -14.78
CA ALA A 38 5.41 15.88 -15.91
C ALA A 38 4.91 17.31 -15.64
N ALA A 39 4.13 17.55 -14.59
CA ALA A 39 3.62 18.88 -14.24
C ALA A 39 3.87 19.15 -12.75
N SER A 40 4.90 19.95 -12.47
CA SER A 40 5.37 20.34 -11.13
C SER A 40 5.77 19.15 -10.27
N ALA A 41 7.05 19.03 -9.94
CA ALA A 41 7.50 18.15 -8.87
C ALA A 41 6.61 18.42 -7.63
N CYS A 42 5.81 17.43 -7.24
CA CYS A 42 5.06 17.54 -6.00
C CYS A 42 6.11 17.58 -4.89
N PHE A 43 6.22 18.73 -4.23
CA PHE A 43 7.12 18.92 -3.11
C PHE A 43 6.59 18.08 -1.94
N LEU A 44 6.96 16.80 -1.90
CA LEU A 44 6.52 15.86 -0.86
C LEU A 44 6.78 16.40 0.55
N TRP A 45 7.84 17.20 0.72
CA TRP A 45 8.14 17.88 1.99
C TRP A 45 7.01 18.80 2.47
N HIS A 46 6.20 19.39 1.58
CA HIS A 46 5.11 20.30 1.93
C HIS A 46 3.94 19.57 2.62
N VAL A 47 3.82 18.25 2.40
CA VAL A 47 2.77 17.42 3.02
C VAL A 47 3.31 16.52 4.14
N VAL A 48 4.63 16.44 4.29
CA VAL A 48 5.27 15.71 5.39
C VAL A 48 5.22 16.57 6.64
N VAL A 49 4.52 16.07 7.66
CA VAL A 49 4.49 16.68 8.99
C VAL A 49 5.88 16.51 9.61
N MET A 50 6.64 17.60 9.70
CA MET A 50 7.98 17.62 10.32
C MET A 50 7.93 17.85 11.85
N THR A 51 6.73 18.08 12.39
CA THR A 51 6.50 18.36 13.82
C THR A 51 6.00 17.10 14.56
N SER A 52 5.50 17.26 15.79
CA SER A 52 4.93 16.16 16.59
C SER A 52 3.92 15.36 15.78
N ILE A 53 4.24 14.08 15.54
CA ILE A 53 3.41 13.17 14.78
C ILE A 53 2.25 12.69 15.69
N PRO A 54 0.98 12.84 15.27
CA PRO A 54 -0.14 12.34 16.04
C PRO A 54 -0.03 10.82 16.32
N PRO A 55 -0.34 10.34 17.53
CA PRO A 55 -0.21 8.91 17.89
C PRO A 55 -0.97 7.95 16.99
N LYS A 56 -2.06 8.40 16.34
CA LYS A 56 -2.82 7.59 15.37
C LYS A 56 -2.01 7.12 14.15
N TYR A 57 -0.84 7.74 13.91
CA TYR A 57 0.08 7.37 12.84
C TYR A 57 1.27 6.54 13.33
N PHE A 58 1.32 6.19 14.62
CA PHE A 58 2.37 5.33 15.15
C PHE A 58 2.10 3.88 14.74
N LEU A 59 3.17 3.10 14.62
CA LEU A 59 3.05 1.68 14.34
C LEU A 59 2.52 0.95 15.58
N SER A 60 1.60 0.02 15.37
CA SER A 60 1.25 -0.94 16.41
C SER A 60 2.37 -1.97 16.58
N ALA A 61 2.43 -2.62 17.74
CA ALA A 61 3.42 -3.66 18.00
C ALA A 61 3.29 -4.84 17.02
N GLN A 62 2.07 -5.23 16.65
CA GLN A 62 1.84 -6.19 15.56
C GLN A 62 2.42 -5.74 14.20
N ALA A 63 2.33 -4.44 13.88
CA ALA A 63 2.94 -3.91 12.66
C ALA A 63 4.46 -3.99 12.72
N CYS A 64 5.07 -3.69 13.88
CA CYS A 64 6.50 -3.84 14.12
C CYS A 64 6.98 -5.29 13.92
N ALA A 65 6.30 -6.26 14.52
CA ALA A 65 6.58 -7.70 14.33
C ALA A 65 6.47 -8.11 12.85
N GLY A 66 5.44 -7.62 12.15
CA GLY A 66 5.25 -7.88 10.72
C GLY A 66 6.35 -7.30 9.83
N ILE A 67 6.97 -6.19 10.21
CA ILE A 67 8.13 -5.62 9.50
C ILE A 67 9.35 -6.53 9.68
N LEU A 68 9.64 -6.95 10.91
CA LEU A 68 10.76 -7.86 11.22
C LEU A 68 10.64 -9.17 10.43
N LEU A 69 9.44 -9.77 10.40
CA LEU A 69 9.19 -11.01 9.66
C LEU A 69 9.42 -10.84 8.16
N ARG A 70 8.99 -9.72 7.56
CA ARG A 70 9.21 -9.45 6.14
C ARG A 70 10.67 -9.17 5.83
N ALA A 71 11.40 -8.49 6.71
CA ALA A 71 12.83 -8.26 6.55
C ALA A 71 13.60 -9.58 6.53
N ALA A 72 13.30 -10.48 7.49
CA ALA A 72 13.87 -11.82 7.55
C ALA A 72 13.54 -12.65 6.29
N ARG A 73 12.26 -12.70 5.88
CA ARG A 73 11.83 -13.42 4.66
C ARG A 73 12.50 -12.91 3.38
N ARG A 74 12.81 -11.61 3.33
CA ARG A 74 13.48 -10.98 2.19
C ARG A 74 15.01 -11.07 2.26
N GLY A 75 15.58 -11.60 3.35
CA GLY A 75 17.02 -11.63 3.58
C GLY A 75 17.65 -10.23 3.66
N LYS A 76 16.86 -9.21 4.01
CA LYS A 76 17.34 -7.81 4.10
C LYS A 76 17.64 -7.46 5.54
N LYS A 77 18.83 -6.90 5.79
CA LYS A 77 19.20 -6.36 7.11
C LYS A 77 18.61 -4.97 7.28
N LEU A 78 17.93 -4.77 8.40
CA LEU A 78 17.46 -3.45 8.81
C LEU A 78 18.62 -2.64 9.41
N PRO A 79 18.58 -1.30 9.34
CA PRO A 79 19.50 -0.46 10.09
C PRO A 79 19.42 -0.77 11.59
N ALA A 80 20.55 -0.84 12.29
CA ALA A 80 20.63 -1.35 13.67
C ALA A 80 19.71 -0.62 14.66
N LEU A 81 19.62 0.71 14.56
CA LEU A 81 18.73 1.50 15.42
C LEU A 81 17.25 1.13 15.20
N LEU A 82 16.85 1.00 13.93
CA LEU A 82 15.48 0.68 13.56
C LEU A 82 15.13 -0.75 13.97
N ASP A 83 16.03 -1.71 13.77
CA ASP A 83 15.83 -3.10 14.18
C ASP A 83 15.59 -3.22 15.69
N ARG A 84 16.43 -2.55 16.50
CA ARG A 84 16.31 -2.53 17.96
C ARG A 84 14.96 -1.96 18.43
N VAL A 85 14.54 -0.82 17.87
CA VAL A 85 13.27 -0.19 18.27
C VAL A 85 12.08 -1.06 17.86
N LEU A 86 12.11 -1.66 16.68
CA LEU A 86 11.03 -2.56 16.25
C LEU A 86 10.91 -3.80 17.12
N GLN A 87 12.02 -4.40 17.56
CA GLN A 87 12.03 -5.52 18.50
C GLN A 87 11.38 -5.11 19.83
N GLN A 88 11.87 -4.03 20.45
CA GLN A 88 11.32 -3.53 21.71
C GLN A 88 9.82 -3.23 21.64
N GLN A 89 9.37 -2.61 20.54
CA GLN A 89 7.96 -2.30 20.35
C GLN A 89 7.12 -3.55 20.09
N ALA A 90 7.63 -4.54 19.35
CA ALA A 90 6.94 -5.80 19.13
C ALA A 90 6.73 -6.57 20.45
N ASP A 91 7.76 -6.61 21.30
CA ASP A 91 7.74 -7.33 22.58
C ASP A 91 6.78 -6.68 23.61
N THR A 92 6.46 -5.39 23.44
CA THR A 92 5.52 -4.68 24.34
C THR A 92 4.11 -5.27 24.28
N GLN A 93 3.73 -5.98 23.19
CA GLN A 93 2.39 -6.56 23.07
C GLN A 93 2.18 -7.82 23.94
N ASP A 94 3.26 -8.53 24.29
CA ASP A 94 3.20 -9.74 25.14
C ASP A 94 2.96 -9.43 26.62
N SER A 95 3.01 -8.15 27.02
CA SER A 95 2.90 -7.73 28.43
C SER A 95 1.52 -7.19 28.82
N LEU A 96 0.54 -7.22 27.91
CA LEU A 96 -0.83 -6.74 28.15
C LEU A 96 -1.91 -7.82 28.06
N ASP A 97 -1.50 -9.09 27.98
CA ASP A 97 -2.38 -10.27 28.09
C ASP A 97 -2.25 -10.93 29.48
#